data_AF-E8LYQ9-F1
#
_entry.id   AF-E8LYQ9-F1
#
_cell.length_a   1.000
_cell.length_b   1.000
_cell.length_c   1.000
_cell.angle_alpha   90.00
_cell.angle_beta   90.00
_cell.angle_gamma   90.00
#
_symmetry.space_group_name_H-M   'P 1'
#
loop_
_entity.id
_entity.type
_entity.pdbx_description
1 polymer ?
#
loop_
_entity_poly.entity_id
_entity_poly.type
_entity_poly.pdbx_seq_one_letter_code
_entity_poly.pdbx_strand_id
1 'polypeptide(L)' 'MTNEYDKQLPTLEEFELENVVFKVVDPSSLPSPTFAAFETFMAGSTVPHRRFVYSHDYARFCSMVREGHIIIDDDN' A
#
# COMPACT_ATOMS: atom_id res chain seq x y z
N MET A 1 -21.53 -8.46 -0.52
CA MET A 1 -20.77 -8.22 0.73
C MET A 1 -19.49 -7.53 0.31
N THR A 2 -19.45 -6.21 0.32
CA THR A 2 -18.20 -5.45 0.17
C THR A 2 -17.42 -5.65 1.46
N ASN A 3 -16.31 -6.38 1.39
CA ASN A 3 -15.47 -6.62 2.56
C ASN A 3 -14.98 -5.25 3.08
N GLU A 4 -14.97 -5.04 4.39
CA GLU A 4 -14.45 -3.80 4.99
C GLU A 4 -13.02 -3.48 4.52
N TYR A 5 -12.26 -4.52 4.15
CA TYR A 5 -10.95 -4.42 3.54
C TYR A 5 -10.93 -3.75 2.16
N ASP A 6 -11.99 -3.83 1.34
CA ASP A 6 -12.03 -3.14 0.03
C ASP A 6 -12.11 -1.61 0.20
N LYS A 7 -12.64 -1.11 1.32
CA LYS A 7 -12.61 0.32 1.64
C LYS A 7 -11.24 0.79 2.11
N GLN A 8 -10.50 -0.09 2.79
CA GLN A 8 -9.18 0.23 3.34
C GLN A 8 -8.06 -0.02 2.32
N LEU A 9 -8.22 -1.01 1.45
CA LEU A 9 -7.26 -1.42 0.42
C LEU A 9 -7.85 -1.17 -0.98
N PRO A 10 -8.04 0.09 -1.39
CA PRO A 10 -8.51 0.37 -2.73
C PRO A 10 -7.49 -0.13 -3.75
N THR A 11 -7.96 -0.62 -4.89
CA THR A 11 -7.05 -0.98 -5.98
C THR A 11 -6.40 0.29 -6.52
N LEU A 12 -5.10 0.45 -6.30
CA LEU A 12 -4.33 1.57 -6.82
C LEU A 12 -4.00 1.34 -8.30
N GLU A 13 -4.03 2.41 -9.09
CA GLU A 13 -3.62 2.33 -10.49
C GLU A 13 -2.10 2.19 -10.60
N GLU A 14 -1.67 1.13 -11.30
CA GLU A 14 -0.26 0.86 -11.56
C GLU A 14 0.20 1.63 -12.80
N PHE A 15 1.32 2.32 -12.68
CA PHE A 15 1.93 3.04 -13.79
C PHE A 15 3.45 2.82 -13.85
N GLU A 16 4.01 3.07 -15.02
CA GLU A 16 5.44 2.95 -15.28
C GLU A 16 6.11 4.30 -15.05
N LEU A 17 7.25 4.29 -14.36
CA LEU A 17 7.99 5.51 -14.02
C LEU A 17 9.32 5.51 -14.78
N GLU A 18 9.66 6.64 -15.39
CA GLU A 18 10.90 6.77 -16.16
C GLU A 18 12.10 6.48 -15.25
N ASN A 19 12.96 5.52 -15.63
CA ASN A 19 14.08 4.96 -14.85
C ASN A 19 13.72 3.92 -13.76
N VAL A 20 12.48 3.42 -13.73
CA VAL A 20 12.09 2.31 -12.86
C VAL A 20 11.66 1.12 -13.72
N VAL A 21 12.33 -0.02 -13.55
CA VAL A 21 12.06 -1.25 -14.33
C VAL A 21 10.72 -1.89 -13.94
N PHE A 22 10.27 -1.66 -12.70
CA PHE A 22 9.03 -2.22 -12.16
C PHE A 22 7.93 -1.18 -12.11
N LYS A 23 6.68 -1.63 -12.26
CA LYS A 23 5.49 -0.78 -12.08
C LYS A 23 5.40 -0.26 -10.66
N VAL A 24 4.98 0.99 -10.52
CA VAL A 24 4.78 1.66 -9.25
C VAL A 24 3.32 2.06 -9.08
N VAL A 25 2.94 2.34 -7.84
CA VAL A 25 1.63 2.85 -7.46
C VAL A 25 1.80 4.09 -6.59
N ASP A 26 0.77 4.94 -6.56
CA ASP A 26 0.69 6.08 -5.65
C ASP A 26 -0.11 5.71 -4.39
N PRO A 27 0.56 5.51 -3.24
CA PRO A 27 -0.11 5.23 -1.98
C PRO A 27 -0.77 6.46 -1.36
N SER A 28 -0.57 7.67 -1.92
CA SER A 28 -1.16 8.91 -1.41
C SER A 28 -2.69 8.92 -1.52
N SER A 29 -3.25 8.08 -2.39
CA SER A 29 -4.70 7.86 -2.51
C SER A 29 -5.27 6.89 -1.46
N LEU A 30 -4.42 6.27 -0.62
CA LEU A 30 -4.87 5.39 0.45
C LEU A 30 -5.50 6.20 1.60
N PRO A 31 -6.50 5.64 2.29
CA PRO A 31 -7.01 6.27 3.51
C PRO A 31 -5.90 6.36 4.57
N SER A 32 -5.92 7.44 5.35
CA SER A 32 -4.91 7.74 6.39
C SER A 32 -4.51 6.56 7.29
N PRO A 33 -5.43 5.76 7.86
CA PRO A 33 -5.02 4.61 8.70
C PRO A 33 -4.26 3.54 7.91
N THR A 34 -4.68 3.24 6.68
CA THR A 34 -3.99 2.30 5.80
C THR A 34 -2.63 2.83 5.38
N PHE A 35 -2.55 4.12 5.04
CA PHE A 35 -1.30 4.76 4.66
C PHE A 35 -0.28 4.70 5.81
N ALA A 36 -0.69 5.00 7.04
CA ALA A 36 0.18 4.92 8.21
C ALA A 36 0.68 3.49 8.49
N ALA A 37 -0.21 2.49 8.38
CA ALA A 37 0.17 1.08 8.50
C ALA A 37 1.13 0.65 7.37
N PHE A 38 0.90 1.14 6.16
CA PHE A 38 1.76 0.89 5.00
C PHE A 38 3.13 1.55 5.13
N GLU A 39 3.20 2.80 5.58
CA GLU A 39 4.47 3.48 5.89
C GLU A 39 5.27 2.73 6.94
N THR A 40 4.59 2.22 7.98
CA THR A 40 5.22 1.38 9.01
C THR A 40 5.73 0.06 8.43
N PHE A 41 4.95 -0.59 7.56
CA PHE A 41 5.38 -1.81 6.86
C PHE A 41 6.58 -1.57 5.95
N MET A 42 6.62 -0.40 5.31
CA MET A 42 7.72 0.03 4.46
C MET A 42 8.90 0.63 5.25
N ALA A 43 8.77 0.79 6.57
CA ALA A 43 9.83 1.34 7.41
C ALA A 43 11.02 0.35 7.44
N GLY A 44 12.05 0.68 6.65
CA GLY A 44 13.24 -0.18 6.45
C GLY A 44 13.31 -0.82 5.06
N SER A 45 12.28 -0.69 4.23
CA SER A 45 12.31 -1.09 2.82
C SER A 45 12.94 -0.03 1.92
N THR A 46 13.55 -0.48 0.82
CA THR A 46 14.12 0.42 -0.20
C THR A 46 13.05 0.83 -1.19
N VAL A 47 12.51 2.04 -1.06
CA VAL A 47 11.52 2.59 -2.00
C VAL A 47 12.20 3.21 -3.23
N PRO A 48 11.59 3.09 -4.43
CA PRO A 48 12.13 3.71 -5.65
C PRO A 48 12.04 5.23 -5.61
N HIS A 49 11.03 5.76 -4.93
CA HIS A 49 10.82 7.20 -4.78
C HIS A 49 10.21 7.51 -3.41
N ARG A 50 10.37 8.76 -2.96
CA ARG A 50 9.80 9.24 -1.68
C ARG A 50 8.26 9.30 -1.65
N ARG A 51 7.62 9.10 -2.79
CA ARG A 51 6.17 9.23 -3.01
C ARG A 51 5.55 7.99 -3.64
N PHE A 52 6.29 7.29 -4.51
CA PHE A 52 5.80 6.13 -5.25
C PHE A 52 6.46 4.87 -4.72
N VAL A 53 5.67 3.83 -4.59
CA VAL A 53 6.11 2.52 -4.12
C VAL A 53 5.91 1.49 -5.21
N TYR A 54 6.65 0.39 -5.15
CA TYR A 54 6.44 -0.66 -6.12
C TYR A 54 5.05 -1.28 -5.96
N SER A 55 4.42 -1.56 -7.10
CA SER A 55 3.15 -2.30 -7.19
C SER A 55 3.20 -3.62 -6.40
N HIS A 56 4.33 -4.33 -6.46
CA HIS A 56 4.52 -5.61 -5.77
C HIS A 56 4.56 -5.45 -4.23
N ASP A 57 5.14 -4.38 -3.70
CA ASP A 57 5.16 -4.11 -2.25
C ASP A 57 3.75 -3.82 -1.75
N TYR A 58 2.98 -3.04 -2.52
CA TYR A 58 1.59 -2.76 -2.19
C TYR A 58 0.72 -4.02 -2.24
N ALA A 59 0.89 -4.86 -3.26
CA ALA A 59 0.19 -6.15 -3.34
C ALA A 59 0.55 -7.07 -2.17
N ARG A 60 1.82 -7.10 -1.77
CA ARG A 60 2.28 -7.86 -0.60
C ARG A 60 1.67 -7.35 0.70
N PHE A 61 1.62 -6.04 0.88
CA PHE A 61 0.94 -5.42 2.02
C PHE A 61 -0.55 -5.79 2.06
N CYS A 62 -1.26 -5.68 0.93
CA CYS A 62 -2.67 -6.06 0.85
C CYS A 62 -2.91 -7.52 1.26
N SER A 63 -2.03 -8.43 0.83
CA SER A 63 -2.11 -9.83 1.26
C SER A 63 -1.89 -9.97 2.76
N MET A 64 -0.87 -9.31 3.34
CA MET A 64 -0.58 -9.36 4.77
C MET A 64 -1.74 -8.81 5.62
N VAL A 65 -2.42 -7.75 5.16
CA VAL A 65 -3.62 -7.20 5.82
C VAL A 65 -4.78 -8.20 5.74
N ARG A 66 -5.02 -8.80 4.56
CA ARG A 66 -6.07 -9.81 4.37
C ARG A 66 -5.84 -11.09 5.17
N GLU A 67 -4.57 -11.45 5.36
CA GLU A 67 -4.16 -12.57 6.21
C GLU A 67 -4.22 -12.24 7.70
N GLY A 68 -4.43 -10.97 8.07
CA GLY A 68 -4.50 -10.51 9.46
C GLY A 68 -3.13 -10.33 10.13
N HIS A 69 -2.04 -10.34 9.35
CA HIS A 69 -0.69 -10.03 9.84
C HIS A 69 -0.49 -8.54 10.12
N ILE A 70 -1.17 -7.69 9.35
CA ILE A 70 -1.15 -6.24 9.53
C ILE A 70 -2.56 -5.81 9.93
N ILE A 71 -2.67 -5.23 11.11
CA ILE A 71 -3.91 -4.62 11.59
C ILE A 71 -3.85 -3.15 11.19
N ILE A 72 -4.81 -2.73 10.38
CA ILE A 72 -5.06 -1.31 10.12
C ILE A 72 -6.01 -0.85 11.22
N ASP A 73 -5.46 -0.11 12.18
CA ASP A 73 -6.24 0.47 13.27
C ASP A 73 -6.75 1.83 12.81
N ASP A 74 -8.06 1.93 12.55
CA ASP A 74 -8.76 3.19 12.43
C ASP A 74 -9.05 3.65 13.87
N ASP A 75 -8.05 4.23 14.53
CA ASP A 75 -8.18 4.77 15.88
C ASP A 75 -9.29 5.84 15.86
N ASN A 76 -10.44 5.48 16.42
CA ASN A 76 -11.66 6.27 16.54
C ASN A 76 -11.55 7.34 17.63
#